data_AF-A0A853KBA6-F1
#
_entry.id   AF-A0A853KBA6-F1
#
_cell.length_a   1.000
_cell.length_b   1.000
_cell.length_c   1.000
_cell.angle_alpha   90.00
_cell.angle_beta   90.00
_cell.angle_gamma   90.00
#
_symmetry.space_group_name_H-M   'P 1'
#
loop_
_entity.id
_entity.type
_entity.pdbx_description
1 polymer ?
#
loop_
_entity_poly.entity_id
_entity_poly.type
_entity_poly.pdbx_seq_one_letter_code
_entity_poly.pdbx_strand_id
1 'polypeptide(L)'
;MAQNSATLAVPGGSRATRRRAPMPPVARGFLWAGIGFLIGTCFMFLVDRFPGANPPFITEPAVTVGWLLGFVGWLLGVGGFESIVRPWLGLPNTFVASRGWRRYFELSLDNKVVGIQYMVGSVATFGIAGLIAMGMRAQLMGSNNNVFGGDVWYLSAVTMHGVLMLLGVAVVGFVGGLGNYVVPLMIGARERMYPRLGGIAFWMYPAGVITILLIPMYGGSTAGLWGYEPLAAQDPSGQIFLRKCNRHIDINRNL
;
A
#
# COMPACT_ATOMS: atom_id res chain seq x y z
N MET A 1 -27.34 48.54 -12.95
CA MET A 1 -27.95 48.38 -14.28
C MET A 1 -27.61 46.97 -14.75
N ALA A 2 -28.62 46.11 -14.80
CA ALA A 2 -28.50 44.70 -15.14
C ALA A 2 -28.31 44.52 -16.65
N GLN A 3 -27.44 43.61 -17.08
CA GLN A 3 -27.54 42.95 -18.38
C GLN A 3 -27.23 41.46 -18.22
N ASN A 4 -28.31 40.69 -18.14
CA ASN A 4 -28.38 39.28 -18.54
C ASN A 4 -28.67 39.24 -20.04
N SER A 5 -27.97 38.40 -20.81
CA SER A 5 -28.52 37.51 -21.86
C SER A 5 -27.36 36.81 -22.59
N ALA A 6 -27.24 35.49 -22.44
CA ALA A 6 -27.49 34.49 -23.48
C ALA A 6 -26.18 34.11 -24.23
N THR A 7 -25.82 32.87 -24.60
CA THR A 7 -26.50 31.58 -24.70
C THR A 7 -25.41 30.58 -25.11
N LEU A 8 -25.16 29.53 -24.32
CA LEU A 8 -24.70 28.24 -24.85
C LEU A 8 -25.58 27.18 -24.19
N ALA A 9 -26.83 27.14 -24.64
CA ALA A 9 -27.71 26.01 -24.40
C ALA A 9 -27.13 24.82 -25.18
N VAL A 10 -26.50 23.88 -24.47
CA VAL A 10 -26.19 22.56 -25.01
C VAL A 10 -27.53 21.84 -25.19
N PRO A 11 -27.96 21.55 -26.43
CA PRO A 11 -29.20 20.83 -26.66
C PRO A 11 -28.95 19.32 -26.49
N GLY A 12 -29.93 18.62 -25.94
CA GLY A 12 -29.96 17.16 -25.99
C GLY A 12 -29.57 16.49 -24.68
N GLY A 13 -30.50 16.51 -23.72
CA GLY A 13 -30.50 15.54 -22.63
C GLY A 13 -30.74 14.13 -23.18
N SER A 14 -29.67 13.39 -23.45
CA SER A 14 -29.70 11.96 -23.15
C SER A 14 -29.45 11.86 -21.65
N ARG A 15 -30.42 11.36 -20.89
CA ARG A 15 -30.20 10.91 -19.51
C ARG A 15 -29.12 9.83 -19.61
N ALA A 16 -27.84 10.23 -19.47
CA ALA A 16 -26.74 9.31 -19.35
C ALA A 16 -27.13 8.36 -18.22
N THR A 17 -27.46 7.14 -18.59
CA THR A 17 -27.85 6.08 -17.67
C THR A 17 -26.78 6.08 -16.60
N ARG A 18 -27.20 6.45 -15.39
CA ARG A 18 -26.36 6.61 -14.20
C ARG A 18 -25.89 5.21 -13.83
N ARG A 19 -24.92 4.67 -14.58
CA ARG A 19 -24.42 3.32 -14.43
C ARG A 19 -23.60 3.34 -13.16
N ARG A 20 -24.26 3.04 -12.05
CA ARG A 20 -23.62 2.81 -10.75
C ARG A 20 -22.51 1.81 -11.03
N ALA A 21 -21.26 2.15 -10.71
CA ALA A 21 -20.24 1.12 -10.60
C ALA A 21 -20.79 0.08 -9.60
N PRO A 22 -20.89 -1.21 -9.98
CA PRO A 22 -21.67 -2.20 -9.21
C PRO A 22 -21.05 -2.54 -7.85
N MET A 23 -19.80 -2.13 -7.59
CA MET A 23 -19.07 -2.39 -6.35
C MET A 23 -18.39 -1.11 -5.85
N PRO A 24 -18.27 -0.90 -4.52
CA PRO A 24 -17.48 0.20 -3.97
C PRO A 24 -16.02 0.06 -4.44
N PRO A 25 -15.35 1.15 -4.88
CA PRO A 25 -14.02 1.06 -5.49
C PRO A 25 -12.95 0.39 -4.64
N VAL A 26 -13.03 0.52 -3.31
CA VAL A 26 -12.15 -0.19 -2.36
C VAL A 26 -12.35 -1.71 -2.42
N ALA A 27 -13.59 -2.19 -2.45
CA ALA A 27 -13.88 -3.63 -2.53
C ALA A 27 -13.42 -4.22 -3.86
N ARG A 28 -13.58 -3.44 -4.94
CA ARG A 28 -13.00 -3.79 -6.24
C ARG A 28 -11.47 -3.85 -6.17
N GLY A 29 -10.84 -2.89 -5.50
CA GLY A 29 -9.41 -2.91 -5.18
C GLY A 29 -8.96 -4.22 -4.54
N PHE A 30 -9.63 -4.65 -3.46
CA PHE A 30 -9.32 -5.91 -2.78
C PHE A 30 -9.54 -7.15 -3.65
N LEU A 31 -10.60 -7.18 -4.47
CA LEU A 31 -10.83 -8.28 -5.41
C LEU A 31 -9.72 -8.41 -6.44
N TRP A 32 -9.31 -7.30 -7.06
CA TRP A 32 -8.21 -7.30 -8.03
C TRP A 32 -6.86 -7.60 -7.38
N ALA A 33 -6.66 -7.16 -6.13
CA ALA A 33 -5.47 -7.53 -5.36
C ALA A 33 -5.40 -9.03 -5.11
N GLY A 34 -6.52 -9.66 -4.71
CA GLY A 34 -6.60 -11.11 -4.52
C GLY A 34 -6.35 -11.88 -5.82
N ILE A 35 -6.95 -11.44 -6.93
CA ILE A 35 -6.72 -12.03 -8.25
C ILE A 35 -5.23 -11.90 -8.65
N GLY A 36 -4.64 -10.72 -8.48
CA GLY A 36 -3.21 -10.50 -8.76
C GLY A 36 -2.30 -11.39 -7.92
N PHE A 37 -2.61 -11.56 -6.63
CA PHE A 37 -1.87 -12.44 -5.73
C PHE A 37 -1.95 -13.90 -6.14
N LEU A 38 -3.14 -14.38 -6.52
CA LEU A 38 -3.34 -15.75 -6.98
C LEU A 38 -2.64 -16.02 -8.32
N ILE A 39 -2.69 -15.07 -9.25
CA ILE A 39 -1.99 -15.19 -10.54
C ILE A 39 -0.48 -15.23 -10.31
N GLY A 40 0.06 -14.37 -9.44
CA GLY A 40 1.49 -14.33 -9.17
C GLY A 40 2.02 -15.57 -8.46
N THR A 41 1.30 -16.05 -7.46
CA THR A 41 1.64 -17.30 -6.76
C THR A 41 1.53 -18.50 -7.69
N CYS A 42 0.48 -18.57 -8.53
CA CYS A 42 0.30 -19.63 -9.53
C CYS A 42 1.41 -19.62 -10.59
N PHE A 43 1.77 -18.44 -11.11
CA PHE A 43 2.85 -18.29 -12.08
C PHE A 43 4.18 -18.79 -11.51
N MET A 44 4.54 -18.37 -10.28
CA MET A 44 5.76 -18.85 -9.64
C MET A 44 5.73 -20.33 -9.31
N PHE A 45 4.58 -20.87 -8.90
CA PHE A 45 4.42 -22.30 -8.72
C PHE A 45 4.68 -23.09 -10.02
N LEU A 46 4.22 -22.57 -11.16
CA LEU A 46 4.51 -23.16 -12.47
C LEU A 46 6.00 -23.05 -12.82
N VAL A 47 6.63 -21.89 -12.62
CA VAL A 47 8.06 -21.67 -12.82
C VAL A 47 8.90 -22.62 -11.97
N ASP A 48 8.55 -22.78 -10.69
CA ASP A 48 9.22 -23.67 -9.76
C ASP A 48 9.00 -25.17 -10.08
N ARG A 49 7.96 -25.48 -10.88
CA ARG A 49 7.69 -26.83 -11.40
C ARG A 49 8.49 -27.17 -12.66
N PHE A 50 8.93 -26.18 -13.45
CA PHE A 50 9.72 -26.41 -14.68
C PHE A 50 11.00 -27.24 -14.45
N PRO A 51 11.75 -27.09 -13.35
CA PRO A 51 12.92 -27.92 -13.04
C PRO A 51 12.60 -29.36 -12.56
N GLY A 52 11.33 -29.80 -12.57
CA GLY A 52 10.94 -31.11 -12.05
C GLY A 52 10.86 -31.21 -10.52
N ALA A 53 11.17 -30.12 -9.81
CA ALA A 53 10.98 -30.03 -8.37
C ALA A 53 9.48 -30.06 -8.01
N ASN A 54 9.13 -30.59 -6.83
CA ASN A 54 7.80 -30.50 -6.23
C ASN A 54 7.87 -29.60 -4.97
N PRO A 55 8.00 -28.28 -5.12
CA PRO A 55 7.92 -27.40 -3.96
C PRO A 55 6.48 -27.36 -3.41
N PRO A 56 6.31 -27.02 -2.12
CA PRO A 56 4.99 -26.71 -1.57
C PRO A 56 4.33 -25.57 -2.33
N PHE A 57 2.99 -25.49 -2.33
CA PHE A 57 2.23 -24.42 -3.01
C PHE A 57 2.53 -22.99 -2.48
N ILE A 58 3.15 -22.88 -1.30
CA ILE A 58 3.53 -21.60 -0.68
C ILE A 58 5.04 -21.61 -0.50
N THR A 59 5.76 -21.13 -1.52
CA THR A 59 7.19 -20.82 -1.44
C THR A 59 7.39 -19.31 -1.25
N GLU A 60 8.47 -18.89 -0.58
CA GLU A 60 8.77 -17.45 -0.40
C GLU A 60 8.86 -16.68 -1.74
N PRO A 61 9.46 -17.22 -2.82
CA PRO A 61 9.40 -16.59 -4.14
C PRO A 61 7.98 -16.46 -4.70
N ALA A 62 7.12 -17.47 -4.48
CA ALA A 62 5.74 -17.39 -4.92
C ALA A 62 4.94 -16.32 -4.18
N VAL A 63 5.12 -16.21 -2.86
CA VAL A 63 4.42 -15.21 -2.03
C VAL A 63 4.92 -13.80 -2.36
N THR A 64 6.22 -13.59 -2.55
CA THR A 64 6.77 -12.27 -2.90
C THR A 64 6.29 -11.78 -4.26
N VAL A 65 6.31 -12.62 -5.29
CA VAL A 65 5.77 -12.27 -6.62
C VAL A 65 4.25 -12.13 -6.59
N GLY A 66 3.57 -12.97 -5.80
CA GLY A 66 2.17 -12.80 -5.48
C GLY A 66 1.87 -11.42 -4.89
N TRP A 67 2.64 -10.96 -3.92
CA TRP A 67 2.48 -9.63 -3.32
C TRP A 67 2.73 -8.49 -4.30
N LEU A 68 3.76 -8.59 -5.15
CA LEU A 68 4.02 -7.57 -6.17
C LEU A 68 2.86 -7.47 -7.17
N LEU A 69 2.37 -8.61 -7.67
CA LEU A 69 1.24 -8.62 -8.61
C LEU A 69 -0.09 -8.28 -7.94
N GLY A 70 -0.28 -8.67 -6.69
CA GLY A 70 -1.40 -8.26 -5.86
C GLY A 70 -1.41 -6.75 -5.58
N PHE A 71 -0.24 -6.15 -5.36
CA PHE A 71 -0.09 -4.70 -5.22
C PHE A 71 -0.44 -3.96 -6.52
N VAL A 72 0.00 -4.47 -7.68
CA VAL A 72 -0.40 -3.92 -8.98
C VAL A 72 -1.92 -4.08 -9.17
N GLY A 73 -2.47 -5.25 -8.86
CA GLY A 73 -3.91 -5.53 -8.90
C GLY A 73 -4.72 -4.57 -8.02
N TRP A 74 -4.25 -4.29 -6.80
CA TRP A 74 -4.83 -3.31 -5.89
C TRP A 74 -4.92 -1.93 -6.54
N LEU A 75 -3.80 -1.41 -7.06
CA LEU A 75 -3.76 -0.09 -7.69
C LEU A 75 -4.68 0.00 -8.90
N LEU A 76 -4.72 -1.04 -9.74
CA LEU A 76 -5.62 -1.11 -10.89
C LEU A 76 -7.09 -1.14 -10.46
N GLY A 77 -7.44 -1.95 -9.45
CA GLY A 77 -8.81 -2.14 -8.98
C GLY A 77 -9.41 -0.92 -8.27
N VAL A 78 -8.61 -0.18 -7.52
CA VAL A 78 -9.04 1.03 -6.79
C VAL A 78 -9.41 2.19 -7.73
N GLY A 79 -8.88 2.21 -8.95
CA GLY A 79 -9.11 3.30 -9.90
C GLY A 79 -7.89 3.68 -10.75
N GLY A 80 -6.74 3.04 -10.54
CA GLY A 80 -5.51 3.29 -11.32
C GLY A 80 -5.66 2.94 -12.80
N PHE A 81 -6.43 1.87 -13.10
CA PHE A 81 -6.71 1.49 -14.48
C PHE A 81 -7.50 2.59 -15.22
N GLU A 82 -8.53 3.14 -14.58
CA GLU A 82 -9.37 4.15 -15.23
C GLU A 82 -8.72 5.53 -15.29
N SER A 83 -7.74 5.83 -14.42
CA SER A 83 -7.14 7.17 -14.32
C SER A 83 -5.85 7.30 -15.13
N ILE A 84 -5.07 6.24 -15.23
CA ILE A 84 -3.82 6.20 -16.02
C ILE A 84 -4.01 5.34 -17.26
N VAL A 85 -4.30 4.05 -17.10
CA VAL A 85 -4.17 3.08 -18.21
C VAL A 85 -5.15 3.39 -19.35
N ARG A 86 -6.41 3.69 -19.05
CA ARG A 86 -7.41 4.05 -20.07
C ARG A 86 -7.04 5.28 -20.89
N PRO A 87 -6.72 6.44 -20.28
CA PRO A 87 -6.31 7.62 -21.06
C PRO A 87 -5.00 7.41 -21.84
N TRP A 88 -4.07 6.58 -21.35
CA TRP A 88 -2.89 6.17 -22.12
C TRP A 88 -3.25 5.36 -23.37
N LEU A 89 -4.31 4.57 -23.31
CA LEU A 89 -4.85 3.79 -24.43
C LEU A 89 -5.79 4.60 -25.35
N GLY A 90 -5.95 5.91 -25.12
CA GLY A 90 -6.86 6.75 -25.90
C GLY A 90 -8.36 6.49 -25.66
N LEU A 91 -8.70 5.71 -24.64
CA LEU A 91 -10.08 5.41 -24.28
C LEU A 91 -10.75 6.58 -23.53
N PRO A 92 -12.07 6.75 -23.64
CA PRO A 92 -12.78 7.84 -22.96
C PRO A 92 -12.66 7.73 -21.43
N ASN A 93 -12.41 8.88 -20.79
CA ASN A 93 -12.29 8.96 -19.34
C ASN A 93 -13.66 8.75 -18.68
N THR A 94 -13.81 7.66 -17.92
CA THR A 94 -15.03 7.38 -17.12
C THR A 94 -14.93 7.92 -15.69
N PHE A 95 -13.89 8.71 -15.38
CA PHE A 95 -13.67 9.26 -14.05
C PHE A 95 -14.72 10.33 -13.73
N VAL A 96 -15.79 9.91 -13.05
CA VAL A 96 -16.80 10.81 -12.53
C VAL A 96 -16.55 10.98 -11.04
N ALA A 97 -16.20 12.19 -10.62
CA ALA A 97 -16.04 12.49 -9.20
C ALA A 97 -17.37 12.25 -8.46
N SER A 98 -17.40 11.24 -7.60
CA SER A 98 -18.56 10.95 -6.77
C SER A 98 -18.81 12.09 -5.79
N ARG A 99 -20.08 12.48 -5.62
CA ARG A 99 -20.50 13.53 -4.68
C ARG A 99 -20.86 12.91 -3.32
N GLY A 100 -20.47 13.58 -2.24
CA GLY A 100 -20.75 13.18 -0.86
C GLY A 100 -19.61 12.39 -0.20
N TRP A 101 -19.92 11.69 0.89
CA TRP A 101 -18.97 10.96 1.73
C TRP A 101 -18.20 9.82 1.03
N ARG A 102 -18.79 9.17 0.02
CA ARG A 102 -18.15 8.08 -0.74
C ARG A 102 -16.86 8.53 -1.43
N ARG A 103 -16.75 9.82 -1.73
CA ARG A 103 -15.58 10.43 -2.35
C ARG A 103 -14.27 10.17 -1.59
N TYR A 104 -14.33 10.01 -0.27
CA TYR A 104 -13.16 9.72 0.56
C TYR A 104 -12.66 8.27 0.44
N PHE A 105 -13.48 7.37 -0.09
CA PHE A 105 -13.12 5.97 -0.33
C PHE A 105 -12.88 5.67 -1.81
N GLU A 106 -12.79 6.71 -2.64
CA GLU A 106 -12.58 6.59 -4.07
C GLU A 106 -11.37 7.43 -4.48
N LEU A 107 -10.81 7.15 -5.66
CA LEU A 107 -9.73 7.96 -6.17
C LEU A 107 -10.21 9.39 -6.45
N SER A 108 -9.68 10.36 -5.72
CA SER A 108 -10.05 11.77 -5.82
C SER A 108 -8.93 12.58 -6.47
N LEU A 109 -9.31 13.54 -7.32
CA LEU A 109 -8.39 14.46 -7.99
C LEU A 109 -8.13 15.73 -7.17
N ASP A 110 -9.10 16.20 -6.37
CA ASP A 110 -8.90 17.41 -5.57
C ASP A 110 -7.94 17.15 -4.40
N ASN A 111 -6.99 18.07 -4.27
CA ASN A 111 -5.96 18.10 -3.23
C ASN A 111 -6.52 18.11 -1.80
N LYS A 112 -7.61 18.85 -1.55
CA LYS A 112 -8.23 18.96 -0.23
C LYS A 112 -8.73 17.60 0.28
N VAL A 113 -9.37 16.83 -0.60
CA VAL A 113 -9.88 15.50 -0.25
C VAL A 113 -8.74 14.53 -0.03
N VAL A 114 -7.70 14.57 -0.88
CA VAL A 114 -6.50 13.74 -0.71
C VAL A 114 -5.76 14.07 0.59
N GLY A 115 -5.65 15.34 0.96
CA GLY A 115 -5.07 15.76 2.24
C GLY A 115 -5.85 15.22 3.45
N ILE A 116 -7.19 15.28 3.41
CA ILE A 116 -8.05 14.70 4.45
C ILE A 116 -7.90 13.18 4.51
N GLN A 117 -7.82 12.50 3.37
CA GLN A 117 -7.60 11.06 3.29
C GLN A 117 -6.28 10.65 3.98
N TYR A 118 -5.19 11.37 3.72
CA TYR A 118 -3.91 11.16 4.40
C TYR A 118 -3.98 11.43 5.89
N MET A 119 -4.71 12.47 6.32
CA MET A 119 -4.88 12.79 7.74
C MET A 119 -5.65 11.72 8.51
N VAL A 120 -6.78 11.27 7.97
CA VAL A 120 -7.54 10.19 8.61
C VAL A 120 -6.71 8.90 8.62
N GLY A 121 -6.00 8.63 7.51
CA GLY A 121 -5.10 7.49 7.40
C GLY A 121 -3.93 7.52 8.39
N SER A 122 -3.34 8.69 8.65
CA SER A 122 -2.23 8.83 9.60
C SER A 122 -2.67 8.70 11.05
N VAL A 123 -3.85 9.22 11.39
CA VAL A 123 -4.46 9.01 12.72
C VAL A 123 -4.76 7.54 12.97
N ALA A 124 -5.27 6.82 11.97
CA ALA A 124 -5.52 5.39 12.08
C ALA A 124 -4.21 4.60 12.32
N THR A 125 -3.16 4.87 11.55
CA THR A 125 -1.86 4.23 11.78
C THR A 125 -1.20 4.65 13.07
N PHE A 126 -1.38 5.90 13.52
CA PHE A 126 -0.91 6.36 14.81
C PHE A 126 -1.55 5.55 15.95
N GLY A 127 -2.86 5.30 15.87
CA GLY A 127 -3.56 4.42 16.81
C GLY A 127 -2.97 3.01 16.84
N ILE A 128 -2.81 2.39 15.66
CA ILE A 128 -2.24 1.03 15.54
C ILE A 128 -0.80 0.97 16.08
N ALA A 129 0.06 1.90 15.65
CA ALA A 129 1.44 1.96 16.10
C ALA A 129 1.55 2.29 17.60
N GLY A 130 0.65 3.10 18.13
CA GLY A 130 0.52 3.39 19.56
C GLY A 130 0.13 2.16 20.38
N LEU A 131 -0.81 1.35 19.89
CA LEU A 131 -1.15 0.07 20.55
C LEU A 131 0.04 -0.89 20.58
N ILE A 132 0.81 -0.98 19.49
CA ILE A 132 2.05 -1.79 19.46
C ILE A 132 3.07 -1.26 20.48
N ALA A 133 3.22 0.06 20.61
CA ALA A 133 4.08 0.67 21.62
C ALA A 133 3.64 0.34 23.06
N MET A 134 2.33 0.34 23.33
CA MET A 134 1.82 -0.07 24.63
C MET A 134 2.12 -1.54 24.92
N GLY A 135 2.02 -2.41 23.91
CA GLY A 135 2.44 -3.82 24.01
C GLY A 135 3.93 -3.95 24.36
N MET A 136 4.81 -3.22 23.66
CA MET A 136 6.25 -3.21 23.95
C MET A 136 6.55 -2.69 25.35
N ARG A 137 5.89 -1.61 25.77
CA ARG A 137 5.99 -1.08 27.13
C ARG A 137 5.55 -2.13 28.16
N ALA A 138 4.48 -2.88 27.89
CA ALA A 138 4.01 -3.93 28.78
C ALA A 138 5.05 -5.06 28.94
N GLN A 139 5.71 -5.46 27.85
CA GLN A 139 6.81 -6.45 27.90
C GLN A 139 7.95 -5.99 28.83
N LEU A 140 8.27 -4.70 28.85
CA LEU A 140 9.38 -4.14 29.64
C LEU A 140 9.04 -3.84 31.12
N MET A 141 7.79 -4.06 31.56
CA MET A 141 7.41 -3.76 32.96
C MET A 141 8.02 -4.72 33.99
N GLY A 142 8.52 -5.88 33.57
CA GLY A 142 9.15 -6.85 34.46
C GLY A 142 10.15 -7.74 33.72
N SER A 143 11.20 -8.16 34.41
CA SER A 143 12.31 -8.95 33.84
C SER A 143 11.87 -10.31 33.27
N ASN A 144 10.76 -10.88 33.76
CA ASN A 144 10.24 -12.19 33.34
C ASN A 144 8.85 -12.11 32.68
N ASN A 145 8.52 -10.97 32.07
CA ASN A 145 7.23 -10.82 31.41
C ASN A 145 7.26 -11.45 30.01
N ASN A 146 6.18 -12.10 29.58
CA ASN A 146 6.11 -12.79 28.28
C ASN A 146 4.85 -12.42 27.49
N VAL A 147 4.74 -11.13 27.13
CA VAL A 147 3.64 -10.56 26.35
C VAL A 147 3.69 -10.98 24.88
N PHE A 148 4.89 -11.14 24.30
CA PHE A 148 5.06 -11.44 22.87
C PHE A 148 5.46 -12.89 22.56
N GLY A 149 5.68 -13.75 23.57
CA GLY A 149 5.99 -15.16 23.35
C GLY A 149 7.42 -15.47 22.87
N GLY A 150 8.26 -14.45 22.59
CA GLY A 150 9.66 -14.62 22.21
C GLY A 150 10.31 -13.37 21.59
N ASP A 151 11.64 -13.40 21.48
CA ASP A 151 12.46 -12.25 21.06
C ASP A 151 12.19 -11.80 19.63
N VAL A 152 11.95 -12.75 18.71
CA VAL A 152 11.64 -12.45 17.30
C VAL A 152 10.36 -11.63 17.18
N TRP A 153 9.32 -11.98 17.95
CA TRP A 153 8.04 -11.29 17.93
C TRP A 153 8.13 -9.90 18.55
N TYR A 154 8.93 -9.76 19.61
CA TYR A 154 9.22 -8.45 20.20
C TYR A 154 9.98 -7.54 19.23
N LEU A 155 11.07 -8.02 18.61
CA LEU A 155 11.82 -7.25 17.61
C LEU A 155 10.98 -6.91 16.37
N SER A 156 10.07 -7.81 15.99
CA SER A 156 9.09 -7.55 14.92
C SER A 156 8.14 -6.42 15.29
N ALA A 157 7.66 -6.40 16.54
CA ALA A 157 6.82 -5.31 17.05
C ALA A 157 7.58 -3.96 17.08
N VAL A 158 8.86 -3.96 17.48
CA VAL A 158 9.73 -2.77 17.44
C VAL A 158 9.87 -2.24 16.02
N THR A 159 10.12 -3.13 15.07
CA THR A 159 10.24 -2.80 13.64
C THR A 159 8.94 -2.20 13.10
N MET A 160 7.80 -2.86 13.34
CA MET A 160 6.49 -2.38 12.89
C MET A 160 6.12 -1.05 13.51
N HIS A 161 6.34 -0.88 14.82
CA HIS A 161 6.09 0.39 15.49
C HIS A 161 6.92 1.53 14.86
N GLY A 162 8.23 1.33 14.70
CA GLY A 162 9.13 2.34 14.15
C GLY A 162 8.78 2.73 12.72
N VAL A 163 8.51 1.73 11.85
CA VAL A 163 8.17 1.97 10.45
C VAL A 163 6.81 2.66 10.32
N LEU A 164 5.80 2.23 11.09
CA LEU A 164 4.48 2.86 11.06
C LEU A 164 4.50 4.30 11.61
N MET A 165 5.30 4.58 12.64
CA MET A 165 5.45 5.95 13.15
C MET A 165 6.19 6.85 12.16
N LEU A 166 7.31 6.40 11.59
CA LEU A 166 8.08 7.21 10.64
C LEU A 166 7.33 7.39 9.31
N LEU A 167 6.95 6.29 8.66
CA LEU A 167 6.33 6.36 7.33
C LEU A 167 4.86 6.74 7.43
N GLY A 168 4.10 6.14 8.34
CA GLY A 168 2.65 6.35 8.43
C GLY A 168 2.23 7.64 9.10
N VAL A 169 3.02 8.15 10.06
CA VAL A 169 2.68 9.38 10.80
C VAL A 169 3.57 10.54 10.38
N ALA A 170 4.89 10.41 10.48
CA ALA A 170 5.78 11.55 10.22
C ALA A 170 5.76 11.97 8.74
N VAL A 171 6.02 11.04 7.82
CA VAL A 171 6.04 11.35 6.39
C VAL A 171 4.62 11.52 5.86
N VAL A 172 3.75 10.52 6.05
CA VAL A 172 2.41 10.55 5.44
C VAL A 172 1.48 11.56 6.10
N GLY A 173 1.52 11.74 7.43
CA GLY A 173 0.69 12.72 8.13
C GLY A 173 1.08 14.16 7.82
N PHE A 174 2.36 14.51 8.03
CA PHE A 174 2.81 15.89 7.83
C PHE A 174 3.02 16.22 6.36
N VAL A 175 3.85 15.44 5.63
CA VAL A 175 4.16 15.75 4.22
C VAL A 175 2.98 15.38 3.32
N GLY A 176 2.36 14.21 3.54
CA GLY A 176 1.20 13.77 2.76
C GLY A 176 -0.06 14.56 3.11
N GLY A 177 -0.45 14.63 4.38
CA GLY A 177 -1.68 15.28 4.82
C GLY A 177 -1.63 16.81 4.75
N LEU A 178 -0.78 17.43 5.59
CA LEU A 178 -0.69 18.90 5.64
C LEU A 178 -0.12 19.44 4.33
N GLY A 179 0.89 18.78 3.75
CA GLY A 179 1.47 19.20 2.49
C GLY A 179 0.44 19.27 1.36
N ASN A 180 -0.40 18.26 1.16
CA ASN A 180 -1.40 18.29 0.10
C ASN A 180 -2.58 19.23 0.38
N TYR A 181 -2.91 19.48 1.64
CA TYR A 181 -4.03 20.36 1.99
C TYR A 181 -3.63 21.84 2.02
N VAL A 182 -2.54 22.16 2.71
CA VAL A 182 -2.16 23.53 3.08
C VAL A 182 -1.28 24.18 2.02
N VAL A 183 -0.31 23.47 1.43
CA VAL A 183 0.65 24.07 0.48
C VAL A 183 -0.06 24.70 -0.72
N PRO A 184 -1.03 24.05 -1.39
CA PRO A 184 -1.75 24.67 -2.50
C PRO A 184 -2.54 25.93 -2.08
N LEU A 185 -3.04 25.96 -0.84
CA LEU A 185 -3.74 27.12 -0.29
C LEU A 185 -2.77 28.28 -0.04
N MET A 186 -1.55 28.01 0.44
CA MET A 186 -0.51 29.02 0.66
C MET A 186 -0.05 29.70 -0.64
N ILE A 187 0.06 28.93 -1.73
CA ILE A 187 0.44 29.47 -3.04
C ILE A 187 -0.74 30.00 -3.87
N GLY A 188 -1.97 29.92 -3.34
CA GLY A 188 -3.20 30.34 -4.05
C GLY A 188 -3.56 29.49 -5.27
N ALA A 189 -2.96 28.30 -5.42
CA ALA A 189 -3.22 27.42 -6.55
C ALA A 189 -4.54 26.66 -6.37
N ARG A 190 -5.35 26.62 -7.43
CA ARG A 190 -6.64 25.89 -7.44
C ARG A 190 -6.45 24.37 -7.37
N GLU A 191 -5.44 23.84 -8.05
CA GLU A 191 -5.18 22.40 -8.23
C GLU A 191 -3.68 22.08 -8.24
N ARG A 192 -3.32 20.80 -8.07
CA ARG A 192 -1.92 20.32 -8.12
C ARG A 192 -1.48 20.12 -9.57
N MET A 193 -0.17 20.22 -9.86
CA MET A 193 0.39 20.04 -11.21
C MET A 193 0.13 18.64 -11.81
N TYR A 194 -0.04 17.61 -10.97
CA TYR A 194 -0.39 16.24 -11.40
C TYR A 194 -1.51 15.63 -10.53
N PRO A 195 -2.79 15.99 -10.77
CA PRO A 195 -3.90 15.56 -9.91
C PRO A 195 -4.10 14.03 -9.87
N ARG A 196 -3.90 13.36 -11.01
CA ARG A 196 -4.09 11.90 -11.16
C ARG A 196 -3.02 11.10 -10.42
N LEU A 197 -1.75 11.44 -10.65
CA LEU A 197 -0.62 10.78 -9.97
C LEU A 197 -0.70 10.96 -8.46
N GLY A 198 -0.99 12.18 -8.00
CA GLY A 198 -1.11 12.42 -6.57
C GLY A 198 -2.33 11.77 -5.93
N GLY A 199 -3.37 11.41 -6.71
CA GLY A 199 -4.53 10.65 -6.23
C GLY A 199 -4.21 9.18 -6.04
N ILE A 200 -3.41 8.60 -6.95
CA ILE A 200 -2.93 7.20 -6.85
C ILE A 200 -1.90 7.05 -5.73
N ALA A 201 -1.04 8.06 -5.53
CA ALA A 201 -0.04 8.03 -4.46
C ALA A 201 -0.68 7.77 -3.09
N PHE A 202 -1.88 8.31 -2.83
CA PHE A 202 -2.61 8.02 -1.59
C PHE A 202 -2.95 6.54 -1.44
N TRP A 203 -3.27 5.84 -2.54
CA TRP A 203 -3.67 4.43 -2.48
C TRP A 203 -2.50 3.46 -2.36
N MET A 204 -1.27 3.93 -2.56
CA MET A 204 -0.06 3.16 -2.22
C MET A 204 0.14 3.09 -0.71
N TYR A 205 -0.27 4.12 0.02
CA TYR A 205 -0.13 4.19 1.47
C TYR A 205 -0.85 3.06 2.24
N PRO A 206 -2.17 2.82 2.09
CA PRO A 206 -2.86 1.76 2.81
C PRO A 206 -2.32 0.37 2.43
N ALA A 207 -1.88 0.17 1.19
CA ALA A 207 -1.24 -1.07 0.77
C ALA A 207 0.12 -1.29 1.47
N GLY A 208 0.92 -0.24 1.64
CA GLY A 208 2.15 -0.29 2.43
C GLY A 208 1.90 -0.62 3.90
N VAL A 209 0.89 0.00 4.52
CA VAL A 209 0.49 -0.28 5.91
C VAL A 209 0.06 -1.74 6.08
N ILE A 210 -0.77 -2.28 5.18
CA ILE A 210 -1.18 -3.69 5.21
C ILE A 210 0.04 -4.60 5.09
N THR A 211 0.98 -4.28 4.20
CA THR A 211 2.21 -5.08 4.03
C THR A 211 3.02 -5.14 5.32
N ILE A 212 3.17 -4.01 6.02
CA ILE A 212 3.91 -3.95 7.30
C ILE A 212 3.20 -4.77 8.38
N LEU A 213 1.87 -4.70 8.47
CA LEU A 213 1.10 -5.45 9.47
C LEU A 213 1.14 -6.97 9.26
N LEU A 214 1.49 -7.43 8.05
CA LEU A 214 1.57 -8.85 7.72
C LEU A 214 2.96 -9.45 7.98
N ILE A 215 3.98 -8.65 8.31
CA ILE A 215 5.32 -9.12 8.67
C ILE A 215 5.33 -10.27 9.71
N PRO A 216 4.50 -10.28 10.78
CA PRO A 216 4.51 -11.39 11.73
C PRO A 216 4.08 -12.72 11.09
N MET A 217 3.18 -12.68 10.10
CA MET A 217 2.67 -13.89 9.46
C MET A 217 3.74 -14.61 8.59
N TYR A 218 4.82 -13.91 8.24
CA TYR A 218 5.90 -14.42 7.40
C TYR A 218 7.19 -14.71 8.16
N GLY A 219 7.09 -14.94 9.48
CA GLY A 219 8.25 -15.27 10.34
C GLY A 219 8.85 -14.08 11.08
N GLY A 220 8.26 -12.90 10.97
CA GLY A 220 8.70 -11.70 11.67
C GLY A 220 9.93 -11.03 11.03
N SER A 221 10.31 -9.87 11.54
CA SER A 221 11.56 -9.20 11.18
C SER A 221 12.31 -8.71 12.41
N THR A 222 13.61 -8.97 12.42
CA THR A 222 14.54 -8.65 13.50
C THR A 222 15.46 -7.48 13.17
N ALA A 223 15.38 -6.96 11.95
CA ALA A 223 16.33 -5.97 11.43
C ALA A 223 16.10 -4.53 11.97
N GLY A 224 14.99 -4.28 12.67
CA GLY A 224 14.62 -2.96 13.16
C GLY A 224 14.21 -2.00 12.03
N LEU A 225 13.94 -0.74 12.37
CA LEU A 225 13.56 0.30 11.40
C LEU A 225 14.63 0.53 10.31
N TRP A 226 15.91 0.47 10.69
CA TRP A 226 17.02 0.85 9.82
C TRP A 226 17.56 -0.30 8.97
N GLY A 227 17.30 -1.56 9.36
CA GLY A 227 17.75 -2.71 8.59
C GLY A 227 19.26 -2.77 8.41
N TYR A 228 20.04 -2.53 9.47
CA TYR A 228 21.50 -2.55 9.36
C TYR A 228 22.03 -3.96 9.03
N GLU A 229 22.98 -4.01 8.10
CA GLU A 229 23.79 -5.20 7.78
C GLU A 229 24.82 -5.45 8.91
N PRO A 230 25.10 -6.70 9.35
CA PRO A 230 24.68 -7.99 8.79
C PRO A 230 23.39 -8.57 9.38
N LEU A 231 22.70 -7.83 10.26
CA LEU A 231 21.51 -8.37 10.92
C LEU A 231 20.32 -8.47 9.94
N ALA A 232 20.19 -7.52 9.02
CA ALA A 232 19.19 -7.59 7.94
C ALA A 232 19.38 -8.83 7.04
N ALA A 233 20.63 -9.15 6.73
CA ALA A 233 21.05 -10.38 6.05
C ALA A 233 20.74 -11.66 6.82
N GLN A 234 20.84 -11.62 8.15
CA GLN A 234 20.60 -12.77 9.03
C GLN A 234 19.15 -12.88 9.51
N ASP A 235 18.28 -11.95 9.14
CA ASP A 235 16.85 -12.02 9.44
C ASP A 235 16.23 -13.27 8.76
N PRO A 236 15.23 -13.96 9.34
CA PRO A 236 14.61 -15.12 8.68
C PRO A 236 14.14 -14.83 7.25
N SER A 237 13.73 -13.58 6.97
CA SER A 237 13.38 -13.07 5.64
C SER A 237 14.60 -12.74 4.72
N GLY A 238 15.78 -12.47 5.29
CA GLY A 238 17.02 -12.14 4.58
C GLY A 238 17.99 -13.33 4.39
N GLN A 239 17.91 -14.35 5.24
CA GLN A 239 18.77 -15.54 5.18
C GLN A 239 18.60 -16.36 3.90
N ILE A 240 17.54 -16.15 3.13
CA ILE A 240 17.19 -17.00 1.97
C ILE A 240 18.10 -16.72 0.78
N PHE A 241 18.38 -15.44 0.49
CA PHE A 241 19.31 -15.06 -0.58
C PHE A 241 20.75 -15.41 -0.20
N LEU A 242 21.11 -15.18 1.06
CA LEU A 242 22.46 -15.45 1.56
C LEU A 242 22.76 -16.94 1.73
N ARG A 243 21.80 -17.76 2.19
CA ARG A 243 21.99 -19.23 2.19
C ARG A 243 22.18 -19.77 0.77
N LYS A 244 21.58 -19.15 -0.24
CA LYS A 244 21.73 -19.59 -1.65
C LYS A 244 23.05 -19.12 -2.26
N CYS A 245 23.49 -17.89 -1.98
CA CYS A 245 24.82 -17.42 -2.37
C CYS A 245 25.96 -18.13 -1.61
N ASN A 246 25.82 -18.35 -0.30
CA ASN A 246 26.84 -19.00 0.52
C ASN A 246 26.97 -20.50 0.20
N ARG A 247 25.87 -21.16 -0.20
CA ARG A 247 25.91 -22.56 -0.68
C ARG A 247 26.79 -22.74 -1.92
N HIS A 248 27.00 -21.70 -2.74
CA HIS A 248 27.92 -21.77 -3.88
C HIS A 248 29.39 -21.56 -3.49
N ILE A 249 29.69 -20.99 -2.32
CA ILE A 249 31.05 -20.77 -1.84
C ILE A 249 31.58 -22.00 -1.08
N ASP A 250 30.71 -22.82 -0.47
CA ASP A 250 31.10 -24.00 0.30
C ASP A 250 31.34 -25.28 -0.54
N ILE A 251 31.18 -25.24 -1.87
CA ILE A 251 31.43 -26.43 -2.73
C ILE A 251 32.93 -26.75 -2.88
N ASN A 252 33.84 -25.86 -2.49
CA ASN A 252 35.28 -26.00 -2.76
C ASN A 252 36.21 -25.99 -1.53
N ARG A 253 35.71 -26.37 -0.33
CA ARG A 253 36.53 -26.50 0.90
C ARG A 253 36.96 -27.94 1.25
N ASN A 254 36.83 -28.89 0.33
CA ASN A 254 37.27 -30.28 0.52
C ASN A 254 38.43 -30.69 -0.41
N LEU A 255 39.36 -29.77 -0.67
CA LEU A 255 40.68 -30.05 -1.24
C LEU A 255 41.76 -29.33 -0.42
#